data_AF-M3HP81-F1
#
_entry.id   AF-M3HP81-F1
#
_cell.length_a   1.000
_cell.length_b   1.000
_cell.length_c   1.000
_cell.angle_alpha   90.00
_cell.angle_beta   90.00
_cell.angle_gamma   90.00
#
_symmetry.space_group_name_H-M   'P 1'
#
loop_
_entity.id
_entity.type
_entity.pdbx_description
1 polymer ?
#
loop_
_entity_poly.entity_id
_entity_poly.type
_entity_poly.pdbx_seq_one_letter_code
_entity_poly.pdbx_strand_id
1 'polypeptide(L)'
;MKSYLPSNTIFIVYICLFLFVSCAGFFRKKIPNSPLNDPRKMILVRIDPGRLGEFKEKTGGKYNISYQESDSYYSVINKQDIDKFGFPSPGISVVKQYLPFKYYSGNYQELINERFTSLEDLKKGYKDNILNIHYLLGIANLYSEQSRMEVIGKTARGREIPALLLTNTTTPDEEKISVLFNCAHHANEVISIEHCYDIIYSVLSRPKEYQEILNKMKIWIVPIVNPDGARHFWHVSNLMGRKNGYPGSGPVNDKLNPGVDINRNYPFYWGKAGGGYSSSNPSNYFYRGPSPGSESETKAMMDLANRERFAASISYHAYANCLLIPYSIDSLNNPEPDVAKEIGKKIAASVTSLNPEKEFEAKKISIQ
;
A
#
# COMPACT_ATOMS: atom_id res chain seq x y z
N MET A 1 -27.06 -12.17 -21.93
CA MET A 1 -26.23 -11.13 -21.28
C MET A 1 -26.40 -9.84 -22.05
N LYS A 2 -27.22 -8.90 -21.56
CA LYS A 2 -27.31 -7.55 -22.17
C LYS A 2 -26.04 -6.80 -21.76
N SER A 3 -25.27 -6.37 -22.75
CA SER A 3 -24.07 -5.56 -22.60
C SER A 3 -24.44 -4.16 -22.08
N TYR A 4 -24.39 -3.98 -20.76
CA TYR A 4 -24.38 -2.65 -20.14
C TYR A 4 -22.95 -2.10 -20.19
N LEU A 5 -22.50 -1.73 -21.38
CA LEU A 5 -21.42 -0.75 -21.51
C LEU A 5 -22.10 0.54 -21.99
N PRO A 6 -22.27 1.57 -21.13
CA PRO A 6 -22.72 2.87 -21.60
C PRO A 6 -21.74 3.38 -22.66
N SER A 7 -22.24 4.22 -23.58
CA SER A 7 -21.51 4.66 -24.78
C SER A 7 -20.04 4.99 -24.47
N ASN A 8 -19.14 4.28 -25.17
CA ASN A 8 -17.69 4.29 -24.93
C ASN A 8 -17.09 5.70 -24.76
N THR A 9 -17.69 6.72 -25.39
CA THR A 9 -17.24 8.11 -25.31
C THR A 9 -17.43 8.74 -23.92
N ILE A 10 -18.55 8.48 -23.24
CA ILE A 10 -18.84 9.09 -21.92
C ILE A 10 -17.97 8.45 -20.85
N PHE A 11 -17.81 7.13 -20.91
CA PHE A 11 -16.95 6.35 -20.01
C PHE A 11 -15.47 6.75 -20.10
N ILE A 12 -14.96 6.94 -21.32
CA ILE A 12 -13.58 7.39 -21.55
C ILE A 12 -13.36 8.82 -21.07
N VAL A 13 -14.35 9.72 -21.22
CA VAL A 13 -14.24 11.13 -20.80
C VAL A 13 -14.12 11.25 -19.27
N TYR A 14 -14.91 10.52 -18.49
CA TYR A 14 -14.81 10.57 -17.01
C TYR A 14 -13.54 9.91 -16.47
N ILE A 15 -13.08 8.83 -17.09
CA ILE A 15 -11.77 8.22 -16.76
C ILE A 15 -10.62 9.16 -17.16
N CYS A 16 -10.71 9.87 -18.30
CA CYS A 16 -9.69 10.85 -18.69
C CYS A 16 -9.67 12.08 -17.77
N LEU A 17 -10.81 12.51 -17.22
CA LEU A 17 -10.85 13.49 -16.13
C LEU A 17 -10.18 12.95 -14.85
N PHE A 18 -10.28 11.64 -14.60
CA PHE A 18 -9.52 10.95 -13.56
C PHE A 18 -8.00 10.91 -13.84
N LEU A 19 -7.57 10.98 -15.11
CA LEU A 19 -6.15 11.00 -15.49
C LEU A 19 -5.48 12.36 -15.28
N PHE A 20 -6.24 13.42 -14.99
CA PHE A 20 -5.72 14.65 -14.40
C PHE A 20 -5.47 14.55 -12.88
N VAL A 21 -5.70 13.37 -12.28
CA VAL A 21 -5.00 13.01 -11.04
C VAL A 21 -3.52 13.08 -11.36
N SER A 22 -2.89 14.09 -10.81
CA SER A 22 -1.46 14.34 -10.87
C SER A 22 -0.70 13.18 -10.20
N CYS A 23 -0.59 12.05 -10.89
CA CYS A 23 0.46 11.08 -10.62
C CYS A 23 1.86 11.71 -10.81
N ALA A 24 1.95 12.91 -11.37
CA ALA A 24 3.14 13.75 -11.46
C ALA A 24 3.52 14.50 -10.15
N GLY A 25 2.73 14.38 -9.08
CA GLY A 25 2.96 15.12 -7.84
C GLY A 25 3.12 14.21 -6.63
N PHE A 26 4.27 13.58 -6.46
CA PHE A 26 4.67 13.09 -5.13
C PHE A 26 4.94 14.32 -4.23
N PHE A 27 3.89 14.97 -3.73
CA PHE A 27 3.97 16.18 -2.89
C PHE A 27 4.41 15.89 -1.44
N ARG A 28 4.76 14.63 -1.13
CA ARG A 28 5.15 14.20 0.21
C ARG A 28 6.57 14.65 0.53
N LYS A 29 6.70 15.85 1.10
CA LYS A 29 7.95 16.29 1.75
C LYS A 29 8.17 15.67 3.14
N LYS A 30 7.13 15.08 3.74
CA LYS A 30 7.14 14.55 5.12
C LYS A 30 7.40 13.04 5.22
N ILE A 31 7.23 12.30 4.14
CA ILE A 31 7.50 10.85 4.10
C ILE A 31 8.72 10.66 3.20
N PRO A 32 9.77 9.97 3.67
CA PRO A 32 10.98 9.76 2.89
C PRO A 32 10.68 9.01 1.60
N ASN A 33 11.18 9.54 0.47
CA ASN A 33 11.02 8.91 -0.85
C ASN A 33 11.79 7.58 -0.99
N SER A 34 12.76 7.30 -0.12
CA SER A 34 13.47 6.01 -0.06
C SER A 34 12.97 5.18 1.12
N PRO A 35 12.90 3.83 1.00
CA PRO A 35 12.52 2.97 2.10
C PRO A 35 13.46 3.15 3.29
N LEU A 36 12.90 3.47 4.45
CA LEU A 36 13.66 3.75 5.67
C LEU A 36 14.44 2.54 6.20
N ASN A 37 14.10 1.34 5.74
CA ASN A 37 14.75 0.08 6.08
C ASN A 37 15.70 -0.44 4.98
N ASP A 38 16.01 0.32 3.92
CA ASP A 38 17.01 -0.09 2.93
C ASP A 38 18.43 0.01 3.53
N PRO A 39 19.10 -1.11 3.89
CA PRO A 39 20.38 -1.10 4.58
C PRO A 39 21.54 -0.57 3.74
N ARG A 40 21.32 -0.36 2.43
CA ARG A 40 22.31 0.27 1.54
C ARG A 40 22.38 1.79 1.77
N LYS A 41 21.27 2.39 2.22
CA LYS A 41 21.14 3.85 2.40
C LYS A 41 20.95 4.25 3.86
N MET A 42 20.15 3.49 4.60
CA MET A 42 19.72 3.81 5.96
C MET A 42 20.16 2.73 6.95
N ILE A 43 20.66 3.14 8.11
CA ILE A 43 21.14 2.28 9.19
C ILE A 43 20.37 2.64 10.46
N LEU A 44 19.83 1.63 11.15
CA LEU A 44 19.22 1.81 12.46
C LEU A 44 20.29 1.71 13.54
N VAL A 45 20.33 2.69 14.44
CA VAL A 45 21.18 2.65 15.64
C VAL A 45 20.32 2.53 16.89
N ARG A 46 20.83 1.80 17.88
CA ARG A 46 20.30 1.75 19.25
C ARG A 46 21.20 2.59 20.15
N ILE A 47 20.59 3.45 20.93
CA ILE A 47 21.22 4.42 21.81
C ILE A 47 20.79 4.10 23.24
N ASP A 48 21.76 3.84 24.11
CA ASP A 48 21.51 3.62 25.54
C ASP A 48 20.99 4.92 26.20
N PRO A 49 20.18 4.84 27.27
CA PRO A 49 19.53 6.02 27.83
C PRO A 49 20.51 7.11 28.28
N GLY A 50 21.66 6.73 28.84
CA GLY A 50 22.72 7.66 29.24
C GLY A 50 23.53 8.27 28.09
N ARG A 51 23.27 7.88 26.83
CA ARG A 51 24.02 8.31 25.64
C ARG A 51 23.21 9.18 24.68
N LEU A 52 21.96 9.51 25.01
CA LEU A 52 21.11 10.34 24.15
C LEU A 52 21.69 11.75 23.94
N GLY A 53 22.30 12.35 24.97
CA GLY A 53 22.97 13.65 24.85
C GLY A 53 24.16 13.62 23.89
N GLU A 54 25.05 12.63 24.07
CA GLU A 54 26.21 12.39 23.19
C GLU A 54 25.77 12.15 21.73
N PHE A 55 24.71 11.38 21.52
CA PHE A 55 24.15 11.15 20.19
C PHE A 55 23.71 12.45 19.51
N LYS A 56 22.97 13.30 20.22
CA LYS A 56 22.49 14.59 19.70
C LYS A 56 23.64 15.54 19.40
N GLU A 57 24.66 15.57 20.25
CA GLU A 57 25.86 16.39 20.06
C GLU A 57 26.64 15.94 18.82
N LYS A 58 26.98 14.64 18.72
CA LYS A 58 27.73 14.09 17.58
C LYS A 58 27.03 14.28 16.25
N THR A 59 25.70 14.18 16.23
CA THR A 59 24.90 14.36 15.01
C THR A 59 24.52 15.82 14.73
N GLY A 60 24.84 16.76 15.63
CA GLY A 60 24.39 18.15 15.56
C GLY A 60 22.87 18.29 15.51
N GLY A 61 22.13 17.34 16.11
CA GLY A 61 20.66 17.28 16.05
C GLY A 61 20.08 16.94 14.67
N LYS A 62 20.89 16.50 13.70
CA LYS A 62 20.43 16.16 12.34
C LYS A 62 19.41 15.00 12.31
N TYR A 63 19.51 14.08 13.26
CA TYR A 63 18.71 12.85 13.30
C TYR A 63 17.77 12.83 14.50
N ASN A 64 16.49 12.62 14.22
CA ASN A 64 15.45 12.46 15.23
C ASN A 64 15.43 11.02 15.74
N ILE A 65 14.99 10.85 16.99
CA ILE A 65 14.64 9.53 17.52
C ILE A 65 13.44 9.00 16.75
N SER A 66 13.59 7.82 16.17
CA SER A 66 12.56 7.15 15.38
C SER A 66 11.64 6.26 16.21
N TYR A 67 12.16 5.78 17.34
CA TYR A 67 11.41 4.95 18.30
C TYR A 67 12.09 4.94 19.66
N GLN A 68 11.32 4.79 20.72
CA GLN A 68 11.78 4.70 22.10
C GLN A 68 11.16 3.48 22.80
N GLU A 69 12.00 2.73 23.50
CA GLU A 69 11.63 1.70 24.46
C GLU A 69 11.91 2.18 25.89
N SER A 70 11.56 1.36 26.89
CA SER A 70 11.80 1.68 28.30
C SER A 70 13.28 1.84 28.64
N ASP A 71 14.16 1.15 27.90
CA ASP A 71 15.59 1.06 28.20
C ASP A 71 16.49 1.49 27.04
N SER A 72 15.92 2.06 25.96
CA SER A 72 16.70 2.43 24.78
C SER A 72 15.96 3.38 23.83
N TYR A 73 16.75 4.09 23.04
CA TYR A 73 16.29 4.93 21.94
C TYR A 73 16.81 4.39 20.61
N TYR A 74 16.08 4.66 19.54
CA TYR A 74 16.41 4.23 18.19
C TYR A 74 16.39 5.42 17.25
N SER A 75 17.30 5.42 16.28
CA SER A 75 17.35 6.45 15.24
C SER A 75 17.74 5.84 13.90
N VAL A 76 17.11 6.29 12.82
CA VAL A 76 17.47 5.89 11.45
C VAL A 76 18.42 6.93 10.87
N ILE A 77 19.62 6.51 10.49
CA ILE A 77 20.74 7.37 10.06
C ILE A 77 21.14 7.02 8.63
N ASN A 78 21.60 7.99 7.84
CA ASN A 78 22.19 7.67 6.55
C ASN A 78 23.48 6.88 6.76
N LYS A 79 23.67 5.81 6.00
CA LYS A 79 24.85 4.95 6.08
C LYS A 79 26.17 5.73 5.95
N GLN A 80 26.19 6.74 5.07
CA GLN A 80 27.35 7.60 4.83
C GLN A 80 27.75 8.47 6.03
N ASP A 81 26.82 8.71 6.95
CA ASP A 81 27.05 9.55 8.13
C ASP A 81 27.48 8.74 9.36
N ILE A 82 27.41 7.41 9.33
CA ILE A 82 27.75 6.54 10.48
C ILE A 82 29.20 6.73 10.92
N ASP A 83 30.15 6.56 10.01
CA ASP A 83 31.59 6.69 10.31
C ASP A 83 31.96 8.14 10.62
N LYS A 84 31.29 9.10 9.94
CA LYS A 84 31.48 10.55 10.17
C LYS A 84 31.19 10.95 11.61
N PHE A 85 30.19 10.33 12.25
CA PHE A 85 29.84 10.60 13.64
C PHE A 85 30.54 9.67 14.64
N GLY A 86 31.42 8.78 14.18
CA GLY A 86 32.14 7.84 15.03
C GLY A 86 31.25 6.78 15.67
N PHE A 87 30.24 6.28 14.93
CA PHE A 87 29.42 5.14 15.36
C PHE A 87 29.91 3.84 14.69
N PRO A 88 29.84 2.68 15.36
CA PRO A 88 29.38 2.49 16.74
C PRO A 88 30.37 3.03 17.78
N SER A 89 29.87 3.41 18.95
CA SER A 89 30.65 3.85 20.12
C SER A 89 30.06 3.23 21.41
N PRO A 90 30.74 3.32 22.57
CA PRO A 90 30.18 2.79 23.82
C PRO A 90 28.76 3.30 24.10
N GLY A 91 27.79 2.38 24.10
CA GLY A 91 26.36 2.66 24.29
C GLY A 91 25.62 3.28 23.10
N ILE A 92 26.23 3.36 21.92
CA ILE A 92 25.56 3.66 20.64
C ILE A 92 25.97 2.59 19.63
N SER A 93 25.05 1.68 19.32
CA SER A 93 25.34 0.48 18.52
C SER A 93 24.53 0.44 17.23
N VAL A 94 25.13 -0.09 16.17
CA VAL A 94 24.39 -0.41 14.94
C VAL A 94 23.54 -1.65 15.17
N VAL A 95 22.25 -1.54 14.89
CA VAL A 95 21.32 -2.66 15.02
C VAL A 95 21.53 -3.62 13.85
N LYS A 96 22.06 -4.82 14.15
CA LYS A 96 22.32 -5.86 13.15
C LYS A 96 21.12 -6.80 12.91
N GLN A 97 20.13 -6.76 13.79
CA GLN A 97 18.94 -7.60 13.72
C GLN A 97 17.81 -6.91 12.93
N TYR A 98 16.98 -7.70 12.28
CA TYR A 98 15.82 -7.22 11.54
C TYR A 98 14.67 -6.89 12.50
N LEU A 99 14.68 -5.65 12.99
CA LEU A 99 13.61 -5.14 13.84
C LEU A 99 12.32 -4.89 13.05
N PRO A 100 11.17 -4.87 13.72
CA PRO A 100 9.91 -4.47 13.10
C PRO A 100 9.97 -3.08 12.46
N PHE A 101 9.12 -2.81 11.45
CA PHE A 101 9.18 -1.54 10.73
C PHE A 101 8.86 -0.31 11.59
N LYS A 102 8.14 -0.45 12.71
CA LYS A 102 7.85 0.68 13.62
C LYS A 102 9.11 1.41 14.12
N TYR A 103 10.25 0.72 14.23
CA TYR A 103 11.52 1.34 14.64
C TYR A 103 12.11 2.23 13.54
N TYR A 104 11.70 2.02 12.30
CA TYR A 104 12.17 2.75 11.12
C TYR A 104 11.25 3.90 10.75
N SER A 105 9.94 3.82 11.06
CA SER A 105 8.92 4.76 10.60
C SER A 105 9.12 6.22 11.06
N GLY A 106 9.97 6.47 12.06
CA GLY A 106 10.32 7.83 12.48
C GLY A 106 9.36 8.44 13.50
N ASN A 107 8.09 8.60 13.14
CA ASN A 107 7.09 9.31 13.95
C ASN A 107 5.94 8.42 14.43
N TYR A 108 6.09 7.10 14.32
CA TYR A 108 4.99 6.17 14.56
C TYR A 108 4.39 6.27 15.98
N GLN A 109 5.22 6.40 17.02
CA GLN A 109 4.74 6.48 18.41
C GLN A 109 3.96 7.76 18.72
N GLU A 110 4.29 8.86 18.04
CA GLU A 110 3.56 10.11 18.16
C GLU A 110 2.20 9.95 17.45
N LEU A 111 2.23 9.48 16.20
CA LEU A 111 1.03 9.39 15.36
C LEU A 111 -0.07 8.50 15.92
N ILE A 112 0.26 7.37 16.55
CA ILE A 112 -0.77 6.48 17.13
C ILE A 112 -1.52 7.10 18.30
N ASN A 113 -1.00 8.19 18.88
CA ASN A 113 -1.63 8.94 19.97
C ASN A 113 -2.28 10.24 19.49
N GLU A 114 -2.01 10.68 18.27
CA GLU A 114 -2.61 11.88 17.68
C GLU A 114 -4.05 11.62 17.25
N ARG A 115 -4.92 12.62 17.40
CA ARG A 115 -6.25 12.60 16.78
C ARG A 115 -6.14 13.02 15.31
N PHE A 116 -6.96 12.43 14.45
CA PHE A 116 -7.13 12.95 13.10
C PHE A 116 -7.87 14.29 13.15
N THR A 117 -7.27 15.32 12.56
CA THR A 117 -7.80 16.70 12.62
C THR A 117 -8.01 17.31 11.24
N SER A 118 -7.24 16.89 10.24
CA SER A 118 -7.34 17.44 8.88
C SER A 118 -6.75 16.50 7.84
N LEU A 119 -7.05 16.74 6.56
CA LEU A 119 -6.43 15.99 5.44
C LEU A 119 -4.90 16.09 5.41
N GLU A 120 -4.30 17.14 5.99
CA GLU A 120 -2.83 17.24 6.05
C GLU A 120 -2.20 16.15 6.91
N ASP A 121 -2.97 15.53 7.83
CA ASP A 121 -2.51 14.40 8.62
C ASP A 121 -2.24 13.16 7.74
N LEU A 122 -2.91 13.03 6.59
CA LEU A 122 -2.68 11.93 5.66
C LEU A 122 -1.25 11.94 5.07
N LYS A 123 -0.57 13.09 5.09
CA LYS A 123 0.82 13.22 4.63
C LYS A 123 1.84 12.87 5.71
N LYS A 124 1.43 12.63 6.96
CA LYS A 124 2.32 12.31 8.07
C LYS A 124 2.58 10.81 8.12
N GLY A 125 3.86 10.43 8.18
CA GLY A 125 4.33 9.08 8.48
C GLY A 125 3.76 7.96 7.61
N TYR A 126 4.17 6.73 7.91
CA TYR A 126 3.64 5.54 7.27
C TYR A 126 2.50 4.94 8.09
N LYS A 127 1.55 4.25 7.43
CA LYS A 127 0.35 3.73 8.11
C LYS A 127 0.44 2.22 8.30
N ASP A 128 0.32 1.80 9.56
CA ASP A 128 0.04 0.42 9.91
C ASP A 128 -1.49 0.21 10.04
N ASN A 129 -1.92 -0.96 10.51
CA ASN A 129 -3.35 -1.25 10.69
C ASN A 129 -4.07 -0.28 11.64
N ILE A 130 -3.38 0.18 12.70
CA ILE A 130 -3.99 1.07 13.72
C ILE A 130 -4.22 2.43 13.10
N LEU A 131 -3.18 3.01 12.50
CA LEU A 131 -3.29 4.30 11.81
C LEU A 131 -4.25 4.23 10.62
N ASN A 132 -4.30 3.10 9.92
CA ASN A 132 -5.22 2.91 8.81
C ASN A 132 -6.68 3.06 9.25
N ILE A 133 -7.11 2.28 10.25
CA ILE A 133 -8.47 2.35 10.79
C ILE A 133 -8.76 3.76 11.33
N HIS A 134 -7.83 4.29 12.13
CA HIS A 134 -7.97 5.63 12.73
C HIS A 134 -8.20 6.72 11.68
N TYR A 135 -7.39 6.75 10.62
CA TYR A 135 -7.51 7.78 9.60
C TYR A 135 -8.75 7.58 8.73
N LEU A 136 -9.10 6.35 8.36
CA LEU A 136 -10.31 6.11 7.57
C LEU A 136 -11.59 6.49 8.33
N LEU A 137 -11.65 6.20 9.63
CA LEU A 137 -12.75 6.67 10.49
C LEU A 137 -12.77 8.20 10.60
N GLY A 138 -11.60 8.82 10.80
CA GLY A 138 -11.47 10.27 10.84
C GLY A 138 -11.94 10.95 9.55
N ILE A 139 -11.58 10.39 8.40
CA ILE A 139 -12.04 10.87 7.09
C ILE A 139 -13.55 10.71 6.94
N ALA A 140 -14.10 9.51 7.22
CA ALA A 140 -15.53 9.26 7.10
C ALA A 140 -16.37 10.18 8.00
N ASN A 141 -15.83 10.59 9.15
CA ASN A 141 -16.48 11.54 10.04
C ASN A 141 -16.39 13.00 9.55
N LEU A 142 -15.20 13.47 9.12
CA LEU A 142 -15.02 14.85 8.68
C LEU A 142 -15.57 15.14 7.27
N TYR A 143 -15.66 14.11 6.42
CA TYR A 143 -16.09 14.20 5.02
C TYR A 143 -17.28 13.26 4.76
N SER A 144 -18.27 13.28 5.65
CA SER A 144 -19.40 12.34 5.64
C SER A 144 -20.33 12.47 4.42
N GLU A 145 -20.35 13.63 3.76
CA GLU A 145 -21.08 13.85 2.50
C GLU A 145 -20.35 13.28 1.27
N GLN A 146 -19.04 13.03 1.39
CA GLN A 146 -18.19 12.58 0.29
C GLN A 146 -17.56 11.20 0.54
N SER A 147 -17.74 10.61 1.73
CA SER A 147 -17.05 9.39 2.09
C SER A 147 -17.78 8.51 3.11
N ARG A 148 -17.55 7.20 3.00
CA ARG A 148 -18.01 6.18 3.97
C ARG A 148 -16.91 5.15 4.16
N MET A 149 -16.73 4.68 5.39
CA MET A 149 -15.86 3.54 5.68
C MET A 149 -16.70 2.27 5.82
N GLU A 150 -16.23 1.17 5.24
CA GLU A 150 -16.83 -0.14 5.35
C GLU A 150 -15.75 -1.19 5.66
N VAL A 151 -16.07 -2.19 6.49
CA VAL A 151 -15.23 -3.37 6.64
C VAL A 151 -15.69 -4.42 5.63
N ILE A 152 -14.89 -4.68 4.60
CA ILE A 152 -15.25 -5.57 3.49
C ILE A 152 -15.01 -7.06 3.81
N GLY A 153 -14.38 -7.35 4.94
CA GLY A 153 -14.08 -8.70 5.38
C GLY A 153 -13.12 -8.71 6.56
N LYS A 154 -12.73 -9.92 6.98
CA LYS A 154 -11.74 -10.14 8.05
C LYS A 154 -10.68 -11.13 7.60
N THR A 155 -9.45 -10.95 8.06
CA THR A 155 -8.33 -11.88 7.84
C THR A 155 -8.57 -13.19 8.59
N ALA A 156 -7.72 -14.19 8.33
CA ALA A 156 -7.76 -15.44 9.09
C ALA A 156 -7.47 -15.27 10.60
N ARG A 157 -6.77 -14.20 10.99
CA ARG A 157 -6.56 -13.83 12.39
C ARG A 157 -7.60 -12.83 12.92
N GLY A 158 -8.70 -12.62 12.20
CA GLY A 158 -9.83 -11.81 12.62
C GLY A 158 -9.63 -10.29 12.50
N ARG A 159 -8.54 -9.82 11.88
CA ARG A 159 -8.32 -8.39 11.64
C ARG A 159 -9.24 -7.90 10.54
N GLU A 160 -9.85 -6.75 10.75
CA GLU A 160 -10.72 -6.14 9.75
C GLU A 160 -9.93 -5.72 8.52
N ILE A 161 -10.59 -5.75 7.36
CA ILE A 161 -10.09 -5.20 6.09
C ILE A 161 -10.95 -3.98 5.78
N PRO A 162 -10.53 -2.77 6.20
CA PRO A 162 -11.27 -1.55 5.92
C PRO A 162 -11.12 -1.10 4.46
N ALA A 163 -12.21 -0.62 3.91
CA ALA A 163 -12.27 0.13 2.66
C ALA A 163 -12.88 1.51 2.92
N LEU A 164 -12.44 2.50 2.14
CA LEU A 164 -13.08 3.81 2.05
C LEU A 164 -13.77 3.92 0.69
N LEU A 165 -15.05 4.22 0.71
CA LEU A 165 -15.81 4.62 -0.46
C LEU A 165 -15.82 6.15 -0.51
N LEU A 166 -15.28 6.75 -1.58
CA LEU A 166 -15.47 8.15 -1.91
C LEU A 166 -16.57 8.27 -2.97
N THR A 167 -17.64 8.96 -2.63
CA THR A 167 -18.79 9.22 -3.50
C THR A 167 -19.63 10.35 -2.91
N ASN A 168 -20.42 11.04 -3.71
CA ASN A 168 -21.42 11.94 -3.15
C ASN A 168 -22.53 11.10 -2.51
N THR A 169 -22.66 11.15 -1.19
CA THR A 169 -23.62 10.34 -0.45
C THR A 169 -25.07 10.82 -0.57
N THR A 170 -25.28 11.97 -1.20
CA THR A 170 -26.61 12.58 -1.43
C THR A 170 -27.20 12.21 -2.79
N THR A 171 -26.40 11.67 -3.72
CA THR A 171 -26.88 11.19 -5.01
C THR A 171 -27.12 9.68 -4.97
N PRO A 172 -28.20 9.17 -5.60
CA PRO A 172 -28.48 7.74 -5.66
C PRO A 172 -27.35 6.95 -6.34
N ASP A 173 -27.15 5.70 -5.94
CA ASP A 173 -26.02 4.88 -6.40
C ASP A 173 -26.32 4.11 -7.69
N GLU A 174 -27.59 4.01 -8.11
CA GLU A 174 -28.07 3.12 -9.18
C GLU A 174 -27.40 3.39 -10.54
N GLU A 175 -26.99 4.64 -10.80
CA GLU A 175 -26.33 5.05 -12.06
C GLU A 175 -24.82 5.25 -11.90
N LYS A 176 -24.26 5.06 -10.70
CA LYS A 176 -22.85 5.31 -10.45
C LYS A 176 -21.97 4.15 -10.89
N ILE A 177 -20.83 4.50 -11.45
CA ILE A 177 -19.81 3.53 -11.88
C ILE A 177 -18.79 3.32 -10.76
N SER A 178 -18.55 2.07 -10.37
CA SER A 178 -17.53 1.74 -9.38
C SER A 178 -16.14 1.60 -10.00
N VAL A 179 -15.13 2.20 -9.35
CA VAL A 179 -13.70 1.97 -9.62
C VAL A 179 -12.98 1.59 -8.34
N LEU A 180 -11.94 0.75 -8.45
CA LEU A 180 -11.21 0.23 -7.30
C LEU A 180 -9.73 0.60 -7.33
N PHE A 181 -9.26 1.24 -6.27
CA PHE A 181 -7.84 1.38 -5.94
C PHE A 181 -7.55 0.50 -4.73
N ASN A 182 -6.55 -0.36 -4.84
CA ASN A 182 -6.16 -1.22 -3.72
C ASN A 182 -4.64 -1.27 -3.59
N CYS A 183 -4.20 -1.46 -2.35
CA CYS A 183 -2.81 -1.35 -1.97
C CYS A 183 -2.45 -2.45 -0.97
N ALA A 184 -1.15 -2.70 -0.79
CA ALA A 184 -0.61 -3.62 0.20
C ALA A 184 -1.22 -5.03 0.19
N HIS A 185 -1.37 -5.63 -1.01
CA HIS A 185 -1.45 -7.09 -1.11
C HIS A 185 -0.20 -7.75 -0.52
N HIS A 186 0.96 -7.17 -0.80
CA HIS A 186 2.19 -7.40 -0.04
C HIS A 186 2.37 -6.21 0.92
N ALA A 187 2.13 -6.41 2.20
CA ALA A 187 2.07 -5.34 3.19
C ALA A 187 3.45 -4.74 3.56
N ASN A 188 4.55 -5.39 3.18
CA ASN A 188 5.89 -4.82 3.29
C ASN A 188 6.20 -3.76 2.21
N GLU A 189 5.31 -3.60 1.23
CA GLU A 189 5.37 -2.56 0.20
C GLU A 189 4.66 -1.29 0.70
N VAL A 190 5.08 -0.75 1.85
CA VAL A 190 4.35 0.31 2.61
C VAL A 190 4.03 1.54 1.76
N ILE A 191 4.87 1.86 0.78
CA ILE A 191 4.64 2.98 -0.14
C ILE A 191 3.37 2.80 -1.01
N SER A 192 2.93 1.56 -1.23
CA SER A 192 1.64 1.30 -1.88
C SER A 192 0.48 1.82 -1.03
N ILE A 193 0.49 1.60 0.29
CA ILE A 193 -0.53 2.11 1.23
C ILE A 193 -0.63 3.62 1.11
N GLU A 194 0.54 4.26 1.06
CA GLU A 194 0.66 5.69 0.91
C GLU A 194 0.05 6.20 -0.42
N HIS A 195 0.19 5.48 -1.53
CA HIS A 195 -0.51 5.82 -2.78
C HIS A 195 -2.04 5.83 -2.63
N CYS A 196 -2.62 4.88 -1.90
CA CYS A 196 -4.05 4.91 -1.60
C CYS A 196 -4.44 6.18 -0.83
N TYR A 197 -3.62 6.64 0.13
CA TYR A 197 -3.83 7.90 0.82
C TYR A 197 -3.63 9.15 -0.05
N ASP A 198 -2.75 9.11 -1.05
CA ASP A 198 -2.60 10.22 -2.00
C ASP A 198 -3.85 10.39 -2.87
N ILE A 199 -4.50 9.29 -3.24
CA ILE A 199 -5.78 9.34 -3.97
C ILE A 199 -6.85 9.98 -3.09
N ILE A 200 -6.98 9.53 -1.83
CA ILE A 200 -7.91 10.11 -0.86
C ILE A 200 -7.69 11.61 -0.71
N TYR A 201 -6.44 12.01 -0.45
CA TYR A 201 -6.07 13.41 -0.30
C TYR A 201 -6.39 14.21 -1.56
N SER A 202 -6.05 13.69 -2.75
CA SER A 202 -6.23 14.38 -4.02
C SER A 202 -7.69 14.67 -4.35
N VAL A 203 -8.58 13.72 -4.04
CA VAL A 203 -10.03 13.87 -4.25
C VAL A 203 -10.64 14.84 -3.24
N LEU A 204 -10.36 14.63 -1.94
CA LEU A 204 -11.01 15.39 -0.87
C LEU A 204 -10.45 16.81 -0.69
N SER A 205 -9.20 17.08 -1.10
CA SER A 205 -8.62 18.43 -1.07
C SER A 205 -9.13 19.34 -2.18
N ARG A 206 -9.80 18.79 -3.21
CA ARG A 206 -10.29 19.53 -4.38
C ARG A 206 -11.77 19.23 -4.65
N PRO A 207 -12.67 19.43 -3.66
CA PRO A 207 -14.06 18.95 -3.74
C PRO A 207 -14.83 19.53 -4.94
N LYS A 208 -14.56 20.77 -5.35
CA LYS A 208 -15.20 21.38 -6.54
C LYS A 208 -14.80 20.71 -7.85
N GLU A 209 -13.53 20.30 -7.98
CA GLU A 209 -13.02 19.63 -9.18
C GLU A 209 -13.58 18.20 -9.28
N TYR A 210 -13.73 17.52 -8.14
CA TYR A 210 -14.20 16.14 -8.09
C TYR A 210 -15.71 15.98 -7.86
N GLN A 211 -16.49 17.05 -7.70
CA GLN A 211 -17.92 16.96 -7.40
C GLN A 211 -18.69 16.15 -8.45
N GLU A 212 -18.51 16.47 -9.73
CA GLU A 212 -19.16 15.74 -10.83
C GLU A 212 -18.70 14.29 -10.95
N ILE A 213 -17.44 14.03 -10.62
CA ILE A 213 -16.89 12.67 -10.55
C ILE A 213 -17.59 11.90 -9.42
N LEU A 214 -17.68 12.46 -8.22
CA LEU A 214 -18.30 11.84 -7.06
C LEU A 214 -19.83 11.69 -7.22
N ASN A 215 -20.48 12.53 -8.03
CA ASN A 215 -21.89 12.37 -8.40
C ASN A 215 -22.13 11.13 -9.27
N LYS A 216 -21.15 10.73 -10.09
CA LYS A 216 -21.28 9.68 -11.12
C LYS A 216 -20.45 8.43 -10.83
N MET A 217 -19.61 8.45 -9.79
CA MET A 217 -18.68 7.38 -9.48
C MET A 217 -18.68 7.01 -8.00
N LYS A 218 -18.40 5.73 -7.78
CA LYS A 218 -18.05 5.14 -6.49
C LYS A 218 -16.56 4.79 -6.53
N ILE A 219 -15.72 5.60 -5.89
CA ILE A 219 -14.29 5.35 -5.83
C ILE A 219 -14.00 4.53 -4.57
N TRP A 220 -13.79 3.24 -4.73
CA TRP A 220 -13.43 2.35 -3.66
C TRP A 220 -11.92 2.32 -3.47
N ILE A 221 -11.48 2.44 -2.22
CA ILE A 221 -10.08 2.46 -1.84
C ILE A 221 -9.86 1.46 -0.70
N VAL A 222 -8.99 0.46 -0.92
CA VAL A 222 -8.60 -0.52 0.11
C VAL A 222 -7.10 -0.34 0.40
N PRO A 223 -6.71 0.47 1.41
CA PRO A 223 -5.31 0.80 1.63
C PRO A 223 -4.45 -0.38 2.08
N ILE A 224 -5.02 -1.32 2.84
CA ILE A 224 -4.33 -2.51 3.33
C ILE A 224 -5.19 -3.74 3.07
N VAL A 225 -4.94 -4.42 1.94
CA VAL A 225 -5.60 -5.70 1.63
C VAL A 225 -5.10 -6.84 2.52
N ASN A 226 -3.85 -6.77 3.00
CA ASN A 226 -3.22 -7.78 3.86
C ASN A 226 -2.93 -7.28 5.30
N PRO A 227 -3.94 -7.07 6.16
CA PRO A 227 -3.73 -6.61 7.54
C PRO A 227 -2.84 -7.52 8.39
N ASP A 228 -2.91 -8.84 8.20
CA ASP A 228 -2.07 -9.77 8.97
C ASP A 228 -0.60 -9.66 8.57
N GLY A 229 -0.31 -9.56 7.28
CA GLY A 229 1.02 -9.26 6.75
C GLY A 229 1.54 -7.91 7.27
N ALA A 230 0.68 -6.89 7.31
CA ALA A 230 1.04 -5.57 7.84
C ALA A 230 1.44 -5.68 9.32
N ARG A 231 0.69 -6.44 10.14
CA ARG A 231 1.05 -6.67 11.54
C ARG A 231 2.40 -7.35 11.69
N HIS A 232 2.71 -8.36 10.87
CA HIS A 232 4.01 -9.02 10.92
C HIS A 232 5.14 -8.06 10.55
N PHE A 233 4.98 -7.30 9.45
CA PHE A 233 5.99 -6.35 9.00
C PHE A 233 6.26 -5.23 10.03
N TRP A 234 5.19 -4.65 10.58
CA TRP A 234 5.29 -3.50 11.48
C TRP A 234 5.73 -3.84 12.90
N HIS A 235 5.42 -5.05 13.37
CA HIS A 235 5.51 -5.37 14.80
C HIS A 235 6.21 -6.70 15.12
N VAL A 236 6.61 -7.50 14.13
CA VAL A 236 7.39 -8.75 14.34
C VAL A 236 8.75 -8.67 13.67
N SER A 237 8.81 -8.47 12.35
CA SER A 237 10.06 -8.30 11.61
C SER A 237 9.82 -7.63 10.27
N ASN A 238 10.68 -6.68 9.91
CA ASN A 238 10.63 -5.99 8.62
C ASN A 238 10.98 -6.88 7.40
N LEU A 239 11.31 -8.16 7.61
CA LEU A 239 11.47 -9.16 6.54
C LEU A 239 10.16 -9.88 6.18
N MET A 240 9.11 -9.70 6.97
CA MET A 240 7.82 -10.35 6.79
C MET A 240 6.84 -9.43 6.04
N GLY A 241 5.60 -9.88 5.85
CA GLY A 241 4.52 -9.05 5.32
C GLY A 241 4.29 -9.14 3.82
N ARG A 242 5.15 -9.83 3.06
CA ARG A 242 4.85 -10.20 1.67
C ARG A 242 3.63 -11.11 1.60
N LYS A 243 3.66 -12.22 2.35
CA LYS A 243 2.55 -13.15 2.47
C LYS A 243 1.59 -12.67 3.57
N ASN A 244 0.38 -13.21 3.62
CA ASN A 244 -0.52 -12.98 4.75
C ASN A 244 -0.05 -13.71 6.02
N GLY A 245 -0.87 -13.69 7.07
CA GLY A 245 -0.58 -14.39 8.32
C GLY A 245 -1.25 -15.76 8.47
N TYR A 246 -1.78 -16.34 7.40
CA TYR A 246 -2.49 -17.62 7.44
C TYR A 246 -1.52 -18.78 7.61
N PRO A 247 -1.61 -19.59 8.69
CA PRO A 247 -0.66 -20.66 8.90
C PRO A 247 -0.84 -21.88 7.99
N GLY A 248 -1.90 -21.93 7.17
CA GLY A 248 -2.33 -23.19 6.57
C GLY A 248 -2.97 -24.07 7.63
N SER A 249 -2.61 -25.36 7.64
CA SER A 249 -3.02 -26.32 8.67
C SER A 249 -2.04 -26.27 9.86
N GLY A 250 -2.54 -25.94 11.05
CA GLY A 250 -1.75 -25.93 12.29
C GLY A 250 -2.05 -24.74 13.20
N PRO A 251 -1.49 -24.70 14.42
CA PRO A 251 -1.74 -23.64 15.39
C PRO A 251 -1.21 -22.28 14.89
N VAL A 252 -2.06 -21.26 14.99
CA VAL A 252 -1.72 -19.87 14.66
C VAL A 252 -0.74 -19.34 15.72
N ASN A 253 0.46 -18.92 15.33
CA ASN A 253 1.33 -18.12 16.20
C ASN A 253 1.95 -16.95 15.42
N ASP A 254 2.30 -15.88 16.14
CA ASP A 254 2.88 -14.65 15.57
C ASP A 254 4.37 -14.78 15.19
N LYS A 255 5.05 -15.88 15.58
CA LYS A 255 6.52 -16.04 15.39
C LYS A 255 6.89 -16.78 14.11
N LEU A 256 6.03 -17.68 13.65
CA LEU A 256 6.20 -18.34 12.37
C LEU A 256 5.73 -17.36 11.28
N ASN A 257 6.40 -17.30 10.14
CA ASN A 257 5.94 -16.57 8.95
C ASN A 257 5.24 -17.50 7.91
N PRO A 258 4.28 -18.37 8.28
CA PRO A 258 3.48 -19.09 7.32
C PRO A 258 2.42 -18.13 6.77
N GLY A 259 2.14 -18.29 5.49
CA GLY A 259 1.24 -17.41 4.78
C GLY A 259 1.18 -17.79 3.33
N VAL A 260 0.16 -17.24 2.67
CA VAL A 260 -0.05 -17.31 1.23
C VAL A 260 0.29 -15.95 0.62
N ASP A 261 0.93 -15.98 -0.55
CA ASP A 261 1.01 -14.82 -1.41
C ASP A 261 -0.38 -14.57 -2.01
N ILE A 262 -1.12 -13.63 -1.43
CA ILE A 262 -2.51 -13.37 -1.82
C ILE A 262 -2.63 -12.79 -3.24
N ASN A 263 -1.55 -12.24 -3.81
CA ASN A 263 -1.49 -11.83 -5.21
C ASN A 263 -1.19 -13.01 -6.17
N ARG A 264 -1.11 -14.24 -5.64
CA ARG A 264 -1.11 -15.50 -6.41
C ARG A 264 -2.32 -16.38 -6.09
N ASN A 265 -3.20 -15.93 -5.19
CA ASN A 265 -4.31 -16.74 -4.71
C ASN A 265 -5.61 -16.54 -5.51
N TYR A 266 -5.75 -15.49 -6.31
CA TYR A 266 -6.95 -15.27 -7.14
C TYR A 266 -7.20 -16.42 -8.13
N PRO A 267 -8.48 -16.74 -8.42
CA PRO A 267 -8.85 -17.94 -9.18
C PRO A 267 -8.51 -17.90 -10.68
N PHE A 268 -8.33 -16.71 -11.25
CA PHE A 268 -8.08 -16.55 -12.68
C PHE A 268 -6.75 -17.20 -13.06
N TYR A 269 -6.81 -18.32 -13.81
CA TYR A 269 -5.64 -19.09 -14.24
C TYR A 269 -4.67 -19.43 -13.08
N TRP A 270 -5.23 -19.77 -11.93
CA TRP A 270 -4.45 -20.05 -10.72
C TRP A 270 -3.38 -21.13 -10.95
N GLY A 271 -2.13 -20.81 -10.61
CA GLY A 271 -0.99 -21.69 -10.80
C GLY A 271 -0.52 -21.87 -12.26
N LYS A 272 -1.02 -21.07 -13.21
CA LYS A 272 -0.61 -21.08 -14.62
C LYS A 272 0.32 -19.94 -15.02
N ALA A 273 0.70 -19.08 -14.08
CA ALA A 273 1.72 -18.05 -14.33
C ALA A 273 3.09 -18.71 -14.60
N GLY A 274 3.79 -18.23 -15.63
CA GLY A 274 5.17 -18.64 -15.95
C GLY A 274 6.21 -18.09 -14.97
N GLY A 275 7.49 -18.37 -15.22
CA GLY A 275 8.62 -17.65 -14.57
C GLY A 275 8.91 -17.97 -13.11
N GLY A 276 8.33 -19.02 -12.53
CA GLY A 276 8.58 -19.39 -11.13
C GLY A 276 7.97 -18.43 -10.10
N TYR A 277 7.18 -17.44 -10.53
CA TYR A 277 6.52 -16.48 -9.66
C TYR A 277 5.23 -17.01 -9.02
N SER A 278 4.95 -18.31 -9.07
CA SER A 278 3.83 -18.97 -8.39
C SER A 278 4.21 -20.39 -7.99
N SER A 279 4.14 -20.72 -6.70
CA SER A 279 4.60 -22.01 -6.17
C SER A 279 3.51 -22.74 -5.40
N SER A 280 3.46 -24.07 -5.50
CA SER A 280 2.64 -24.93 -4.63
C SER A 280 3.33 -25.29 -3.31
N ASN A 281 4.61 -24.93 -3.13
CA ASN A 281 5.35 -25.22 -1.89
C ASN A 281 5.02 -24.16 -0.81
N PRO A 282 4.46 -24.55 0.36
CA PRO A 282 4.13 -23.62 1.45
C PRO A 282 5.29 -22.76 1.97
N SER A 283 6.52 -23.29 1.88
CA SER A 283 7.74 -22.59 2.30
C SER A 283 8.21 -21.54 1.30
N ASN A 284 7.66 -21.50 0.08
CA ASN A 284 8.07 -20.56 -0.95
C ASN A 284 7.46 -19.16 -0.71
N TYR A 285 8.20 -18.11 -1.10
CA TYR A 285 7.75 -16.72 -1.04
C TYR A 285 6.55 -16.41 -1.95
N PHE A 286 6.39 -17.19 -3.03
CA PHE A 286 5.29 -17.12 -3.98
C PHE A 286 4.27 -18.25 -3.76
N TYR A 287 4.17 -18.80 -2.55
CA TYR A 287 3.20 -19.85 -2.25
C TYR A 287 1.79 -19.35 -2.55
N ARG A 288 1.13 -19.97 -3.53
CA ARG A 288 -0.15 -19.53 -4.09
C ARG A 288 -1.37 -19.93 -3.26
N GLY A 289 -1.15 -20.68 -2.17
CA GLY A 289 -2.19 -21.25 -1.33
C GLY A 289 -2.53 -22.70 -1.69
N PRO A 290 -3.37 -23.36 -0.87
CA PRO A 290 -3.82 -24.73 -1.11
C PRO A 290 -4.85 -24.85 -2.25
N SER A 291 -5.61 -23.78 -2.52
CA SER A 291 -6.61 -23.73 -3.59
C SER A 291 -6.81 -22.28 -4.06
N PRO A 292 -7.36 -22.04 -5.26
CA PRO A 292 -7.74 -20.69 -5.68
C PRO A 292 -8.77 -20.09 -4.72
N GLY A 293 -8.57 -18.83 -4.33
CA GLY A 293 -9.44 -18.09 -3.42
C GLY A 293 -9.51 -18.71 -2.02
N SER A 294 -8.45 -19.39 -1.56
CA SER A 294 -8.43 -20.00 -0.22
C SER A 294 -8.43 -18.95 0.90
N GLU A 295 -7.78 -17.82 0.68
CA GLU A 295 -7.52 -16.82 1.72
C GLU A 295 -8.70 -15.87 1.95
N SER A 296 -8.95 -15.51 3.20
CA SER A 296 -10.06 -14.61 3.56
C SER A 296 -9.89 -13.22 2.97
N GLU A 297 -8.66 -12.71 2.85
CA GLU A 297 -8.36 -11.44 2.19
C GLU A 297 -8.73 -11.48 0.71
N THR A 298 -8.38 -12.58 0.03
CA THR A 298 -8.72 -12.79 -1.38
C THR A 298 -10.23 -12.90 -1.58
N LYS A 299 -10.93 -13.63 -0.70
CA LYS A 299 -12.40 -13.73 -0.71
C LYS A 299 -13.07 -12.37 -0.51
N ALA A 300 -12.64 -11.57 0.47
CA ALA A 300 -13.19 -10.24 0.71
C ALA A 300 -13.10 -9.33 -0.53
N MET A 301 -11.96 -9.35 -1.22
CA MET A 301 -11.78 -8.60 -2.47
C MET A 301 -12.64 -9.14 -3.61
N MET A 302 -12.80 -10.46 -3.72
CA MET A 302 -13.68 -11.08 -4.73
C MET A 302 -15.15 -10.75 -4.47
N ASP A 303 -15.59 -10.79 -3.22
CA ASP A 303 -16.96 -10.45 -2.82
C ASP A 303 -17.26 -8.97 -3.09
N LEU A 304 -16.33 -8.08 -2.74
CA LEU A 304 -16.42 -6.66 -3.10
C LEU A 304 -16.52 -6.47 -4.61
N ALA A 305 -15.68 -7.15 -5.41
CA ALA A 305 -15.71 -7.04 -6.87
C ALA A 305 -17.00 -7.60 -7.49
N ASN A 306 -17.55 -8.66 -6.92
CA ASN A 306 -18.84 -9.23 -7.35
C ASN A 306 -20.00 -8.29 -7.03
N ARG A 307 -19.99 -7.66 -5.85
CA ARG A 307 -21.00 -6.68 -5.42
C ARG A 307 -20.95 -5.40 -6.24
N GLU A 308 -19.77 -4.84 -6.42
CA GLU A 308 -19.58 -3.49 -6.99
C GLU A 308 -19.41 -3.47 -8.50
N ARG A 309 -19.05 -4.61 -9.13
CA ARG A 309 -18.89 -4.74 -10.59
C ARG A 309 -18.00 -3.63 -11.17
N PHE A 310 -16.80 -3.50 -10.61
CA PHE A 310 -15.84 -2.45 -10.97
C PHE A 310 -15.58 -2.34 -12.47
N ALA A 311 -15.65 -1.13 -13.00
CA ALA A 311 -15.29 -0.85 -14.39
C ALA A 311 -13.76 -0.76 -14.60
N ALA A 312 -13.01 -0.45 -13.54
CA ALA A 312 -11.56 -0.48 -13.52
C ALA A 312 -11.04 -0.84 -12.12
N SER A 313 -9.90 -1.53 -12.07
CA SER A 313 -9.16 -1.78 -10.83
C SER A 313 -7.67 -1.53 -11.03
N ILE A 314 -7.08 -0.75 -10.12
CA ILE A 314 -5.64 -0.48 -10.07
C ILE A 314 -5.13 -1.00 -8.73
N SER A 315 -4.17 -1.92 -8.79
CA SER A 315 -3.48 -2.48 -7.62
C SER A 315 -2.07 -1.92 -7.55
N TYR A 316 -1.77 -1.18 -6.49
CA TYR A 316 -0.45 -0.58 -6.28
C TYR A 316 0.49 -1.56 -5.58
N HIS A 317 1.68 -1.69 -6.16
CA HIS A 317 2.76 -2.54 -5.68
C HIS A 317 4.09 -1.80 -5.71
N ALA A 318 5.07 -2.30 -4.96
CA ALA A 318 6.44 -1.80 -4.98
C ALA A 318 7.47 -2.94 -4.93
N TYR A 319 8.54 -2.95 -5.71
CA TYR A 319 9.09 -1.87 -6.54
C TYR A 319 9.22 -2.35 -8.00
N ALA A 320 8.80 -1.52 -8.97
CA ALA A 320 8.95 -1.85 -10.39
C ALA A 320 9.12 -0.65 -11.34
N ASN A 321 8.68 0.55 -10.93
CA ASN A 321 8.67 1.76 -11.77
C ASN A 321 7.96 1.56 -13.13
N CYS A 322 6.83 0.85 -13.12
CA CYS A 322 6.02 0.63 -14.31
C CYS A 322 4.55 0.38 -13.95
N LEU A 323 3.68 0.54 -14.93
CA LEU A 323 2.31 0.06 -14.91
C LEU A 323 2.23 -1.27 -15.64
N LEU A 324 1.69 -2.30 -14.98
CA LEU A 324 1.48 -3.60 -15.60
C LEU A 324 0.07 -3.67 -16.19
N ILE A 325 -0.02 -3.94 -17.48
CA ILE A 325 -1.27 -4.14 -18.20
C ILE A 325 -1.56 -5.64 -18.24
N PRO A 326 -2.82 -6.07 -17.98
CA PRO A 326 -3.19 -7.47 -18.12
C PRO A 326 -3.02 -7.97 -19.56
N TYR A 327 -2.96 -9.28 -19.78
CA TYR A 327 -2.76 -10.32 -18.76
C TYR A 327 -1.27 -10.53 -18.47
N SER A 328 -0.94 -10.88 -17.23
CA SER A 328 0.42 -11.28 -16.83
C SER A 328 0.78 -12.73 -17.21
N ILE A 329 -0.10 -13.41 -17.96
CA ILE A 329 0.09 -14.75 -18.47
C ILE A 329 0.38 -14.62 -19.96
N ASP A 330 1.57 -15.08 -20.37
CA ASP A 330 2.11 -14.80 -21.70
C ASP A 330 1.16 -15.21 -22.84
N SER A 331 0.51 -16.37 -22.69
CA SER A 331 -0.40 -16.95 -23.69
C SER A 331 -1.76 -16.23 -23.83
N LEU A 332 -2.05 -15.21 -23.01
CA LEU A 332 -3.36 -14.54 -23.00
C LEU A 332 -3.28 -13.13 -23.58
N ASN A 333 -4.26 -12.77 -24.41
CA ASN A 333 -4.40 -11.42 -24.95
C ASN A 333 -5.66 -10.77 -24.37
N ASN A 334 -5.64 -9.43 -24.27
CA ASN A 334 -6.84 -8.69 -23.91
C ASN A 334 -7.89 -8.81 -25.02
N PRO A 335 -9.19 -8.72 -24.68
CA PRO A 335 -10.24 -8.62 -25.69
C PRO A 335 -10.07 -7.38 -26.57
N GLU A 336 -10.51 -7.46 -27.83
CA GLU A 336 -10.53 -6.31 -28.74
C GLU A 336 -11.85 -5.52 -28.61
N PRO A 337 -11.81 -4.17 -28.55
CA PRO A 337 -10.60 -3.34 -28.50
C PRO A 337 -9.88 -3.42 -27.14
N ASP A 338 -8.55 -3.41 -27.14
CA ASP A 338 -7.71 -3.46 -25.92
C ASP A 338 -7.74 -2.14 -25.13
N VAL A 339 -8.88 -1.86 -24.49
CA VAL A 339 -9.12 -0.64 -23.70
C VAL A 339 -8.14 -0.53 -22.52
N ALA A 340 -7.77 -1.67 -21.92
CA ALA A 340 -6.85 -1.69 -20.77
C ALA A 340 -5.45 -1.18 -21.17
N LYS A 341 -4.93 -1.60 -22.32
CA LYS A 341 -3.64 -1.12 -22.83
C LYS A 341 -3.68 0.35 -23.21
N GLU A 342 -4.76 0.80 -23.84
CA GLU A 342 -4.89 2.21 -24.25
C GLU A 342 -4.99 3.15 -23.04
N ILE A 343 -5.79 2.79 -22.03
CA ILE A 343 -5.83 3.54 -20.76
C ILE A 343 -4.46 3.46 -20.05
N GLY A 344 -3.85 2.28 -20.01
CA GLY A 344 -2.56 2.08 -19.35
C GLY A 344 -1.45 2.95 -19.94
N LYS A 345 -1.35 3.05 -21.27
CA LYS A 345 -0.39 3.93 -21.94
C LYS A 345 -0.63 5.41 -21.61
N LYS A 346 -1.89 5.85 -21.56
CA LYS A 346 -2.22 7.23 -21.17
C LYS A 346 -1.83 7.54 -19.72
N ILE A 347 -2.05 6.59 -18.81
CA ILE A 347 -1.57 6.71 -17.42
C ILE A 347 -0.04 6.83 -17.42
N ALA A 348 0.67 5.91 -18.06
CA ALA A 348 2.13 5.93 -18.01
C ALA A 348 2.73 7.22 -18.61
N ALA A 349 2.15 7.73 -19.70
CA ALA A 349 2.59 8.98 -20.32
C ALA A 349 2.36 10.22 -19.44
N SER A 350 1.47 10.17 -18.44
CA SER A 350 1.26 11.28 -17.50
C SER A 350 2.11 11.19 -16.23
N VAL A 351 2.91 10.13 -16.08
CA VAL A 351 3.77 9.91 -14.91
C VAL A 351 5.21 10.28 -15.23
N THR A 352 5.74 11.25 -14.49
CA THR A 352 7.18 11.56 -14.53
C THR A 352 7.93 10.56 -13.66
N SER A 353 8.83 9.79 -14.27
CA SER A 353 9.76 8.95 -13.50
C SER A 353 10.81 9.80 -12.79
N LEU A 354 11.01 9.55 -11.50
CA LEU A 354 12.12 10.12 -10.72
C LEU A 354 13.37 9.22 -10.76
N ASN A 355 13.30 8.07 -11.43
CA ASN A 355 14.45 7.23 -11.67
C ASN A 355 15.18 7.74 -12.92
N PRO A 356 16.42 8.25 -12.80
CA PRO A 356 17.15 8.81 -13.95
C PRO A 356 17.51 7.75 -15.01
N GLU A 357 17.48 6.46 -14.66
CA GLU A 357 17.87 5.36 -15.54
C GLU A 357 16.67 4.61 -16.13
N LYS A 358 15.43 4.91 -15.69
CA LYS A 358 14.23 4.18 -16.13
C LYS A 358 13.05 5.12 -16.29
N GLU A 359 12.47 5.16 -17.48
CA GLU A 359 11.17 5.77 -17.72
C GLU A 359 10.05 4.99 -17.02
N PHE A 360 8.91 5.64 -16.80
CA PHE A 360 7.71 4.97 -16.30
C PHE A 360 6.86 4.54 -17.49
N GLU A 361 6.81 3.23 -17.74
CA GLU A 361 6.16 2.66 -18.91
C GLU A 361 4.95 1.79 -18.52
N ALA A 362 3.97 1.71 -19.43
CA ALA A 362 2.92 0.72 -19.36
C ALA A 362 3.30 -0.50 -20.20
N LYS A 363 3.40 -1.67 -19.58
CA LYS A 363 3.82 -2.91 -20.27
C LYS A 363 3.02 -4.13 -19.87
N LYS A 364 2.94 -5.08 -20.80
CA LYS A 364 2.59 -6.45 -20.47
C LYS A 364 3.83 -7.11 -19.86
N ILE A 365 3.67 -7.93 -18.82
CA ILE A 365 4.78 -8.75 -18.34
C ILE A 365 5.10 -9.73 -19.48
N SER A 366 6.30 -9.63 -20.04
CA SER A 366 6.90 -10.71 -20.82
C SER A 366 7.84 -11.43 -19.88
N ILE A 367 7.48 -12.64 -19.47
CA ILE A 367 8.38 -13.50 -18.71
C ILE A 367 9.29 -14.18 -19.75
N GLN A 368 10.37 -13.52 -20.16
CA GLN A 368 11.46 -14.17 -20.90
C GLN A 368 12.47 -14.78 -19.94
#